data_AF-A0A820Z894-F1
#
_entry.id   AF-A0A820Z894-F1
#
_cell.length_a   1.000
_cell.length_b   1.000
_cell.length_c   1.000
_cell.angle_alpha   90.00
_cell.angle_beta   90.00
_cell.angle_gamma   90.00
#
_symmetry.space_group_name_H-M   'P 1'
#
loop_
_entity.id
_entity.type
_entity.pdbx_description
1 polymer ?
#
loop_
_entity_poly.entity_id
_entity_poly.type
_entity_poly.pdbx_seq_one_letter_code
_entity_poly.pdbx_strand_id
1 'polypeptide(L)'
;MRLAIFLGASYIFGAFEEFLFYIINKMDTVTSLKNWQWLALLNGLPIIPFGIVNYFCFGTVPETVQWLSNVEKDFLTEILLTDVYMANNEPESNNCFSWHQFYRDANTSIMQRGHIISGGAVSVALIVTYIQRACLKKENNRRNHLSLVEHKREESVEEPCDWHPDFRYSL
;
A
#
# COMPACT_ATOMS: atom_id res chain seq x y z
N MET A 1 -9.65 19.05 1.05
CA MET A 1 -9.81 18.63 2.47
C MET A 1 -10.13 17.14 2.61
N ARG A 2 -11.19 16.59 2.00
CA ARG A 2 -11.53 15.15 2.09
C ARG A 2 -10.39 14.19 1.67
N LEU A 3 -9.75 14.46 0.53
CA LEU A 3 -8.59 13.67 0.06
C LEU A 3 -7.40 13.72 1.03
N ALA A 4 -7.15 14.87 1.67
CA ALA A 4 -6.04 15.01 2.62
C ALA A 4 -6.27 14.18 3.89
N ILE A 5 -7.51 14.12 4.38
CA ILE A 5 -7.90 13.27 5.52
C ILE A 5 -7.73 11.80 5.15
N PHE A 6 -8.17 11.40 3.96
CA PHE A 6 -8.02 10.03 3.48
C PHE A 6 -6.54 9.63 3.36
N LEU A 7 -5.73 10.44 2.69
CA LEU A 7 -4.29 10.19 2.54
C LEU A 7 -3.57 10.18 3.90
N GLY A 8 -3.91 11.10 4.79
CA GLY A 8 -3.36 11.15 6.16
C GLY A 8 -3.69 9.88 6.94
N ALA A 9 -4.93 9.39 6.88
CA ALA A 9 -5.33 8.13 7.50
C ALA A 9 -4.57 6.93 6.91
N SER A 10 -4.35 6.90 5.58
CA SER A 10 -3.56 5.85 4.93
C SER A 10 -2.11 5.82 5.42
N TYR A 11 -1.46 6.98 5.60
CA TYR A 11 -0.11 7.05 6.16
C TYR A 11 -0.05 6.55 7.60
N ILE A 12 -1.03 6.92 8.43
CA ILE A 12 -1.11 6.45 9.83
C ILE A 12 -1.30 4.94 9.88
N PHE A 13 -2.15 4.40 9.01
CA PHE A 13 -2.38 2.96 8.92
C PHE A 13 -1.12 2.21 8.48
N GLY A 14 -0.38 2.72 7.50
CA GLY A 14 0.91 2.13 7.10
C GLY A 14 1.93 2.08 8.25
N ALA A 15 2.05 3.16 9.03
CA ALA A 15 2.92 3.16 10.21
C ALA A 15 2.46 2.17 11.30
N PHE A 16 1.14 1.95 11.42
CA PHE A 16 0.58 0.96 12.33
C PHE A 16 0.89 -0.48 11.90
N GLU A 17 0.85 -0.78 10.60
CA GLU A 17 1.21 -2.10 10.07
C GLU A 17 2.67 -2.47 10.38
N GLU A 18 3.60 -1.51 10.24
CA GLU A 18 5.02 -1.71 10.59
C GLU A 18 5.21 -1.99 12.08
N PHE A 19 4.51 -1.26 12.95
CA PHE A 19 4.52 -1.48 14.39
C PHE A 19 3.95 -2.86 14.77
N LEU A 20 2.87 -3.28 14.11
CA LEU A 20 2.23 -4.56 14.34
C LEU A 20 3.15 -5.71 13.93
N PHE A 21 3.90 -5.57 12.82
CA PHE A 21 4.94 -6.51 12.41
C PHE A 21 6.07 -6.62 13.44
N TYR A 22 6.51 -5.50 14.03
CA TYR A 22 7.50 -5.51 15.10
C TYR A 22 7.04 -6.31 16.33
N ILE A 23 5.78 -6.14 16.74
CA ILE A 23 5.21 -6.92 17.86
C ILE A 23 5.16 -8.41 17.51
N ILE A 24 4.67 -8.77 16.32
CA ILE A 24 4.54 -10.18 15.91
C ILE A 24 5.90 -10.89 15.95
N ASN A 25 6.97 -10.24 15.49
CA ASN A 25 8.31 -10.83 15.55
C ASN A 25 8.81 -11.09 16.98
N LYS A 26 8.26 -10.42 17.99
CA LYS A 26 8.55 -10.68 19.41
C LYS A 26 7.63 -11.74 20.02
N MET A 27 6.55 -12.14 19.34
CA MET A 27 5.56 -13.11 19.82
C MET A 27 5.93 -14.58 19.55
N ASP A 28 6.86 -14.85 18.63
CA ASP A 28 7.39 -16.20 18.36
C ASP A 28 7.99 -16.84 19.63
N THR A 29 8.50 -16.00 20.55
CA THR A 29 9.03 -16.43 21.85
C THR A 29 7.99 -16.77 22.92
N VAL A 30 6.72 -16.41 22.74
CA VAL A 30 5.68 -16.48 23.81
C VAL A 30 4.67 -17.60 23.57
N THR A 31 4.48 -18.03 22.32
CA THR A 31 3.43 -19.00 21.96
C THR A 31 3.93 -19.99 20.91
N SER A 32 3.29 -21.15 20.77
CA SER A 32 3.66 -22.16 19.76
C SER A 32 3.19 -21.83 18.33
N LEU A 33 2.63 -20.63 18.12
CA LEU A 33 2.09 -20.19 16.84
C LEU A 33 3.15 -19.41 16.06
N LYS A 34 3.27 -19.73 14.77
CA LYS A 34 4.20 -19.05 13.87
C LYS A 34 3.73 -17.62 13.60
N ASN A 35 4.66 -16.70 13.34
CA ASN A 35 4.37 -15.28 13.05
C ASN A 35 3.27 -15.05 11.99
N TRP A 36 3.21 -15.87 10.94
CA TRP A 36 2.18 -15.74 9.90
C TRP A 36 0.76 -16.05 10.42
N GLN A 37 0.62 -16.92 11.43
CA GLN A 37 -0.67 -17.25 12.04
C GLN A 37 -1.18 -16.08 12.87
N TRP A 38 -0.29 -15.43 13.63
CA TRP A 38 -0.60 -14.20 14.36
C TRP A 38 -1.02 -13.07 13.44
N LEU A 39 -0.31 -12.89 12.31
CA LEU A 39 -0.66 -11.89 11.31
C LEU A 39 -2.06 -12.15 10.73
N ALA A 40 -2.39 -13.40 10.42
CA ALA A 40 -3.70 -13.78 9.91
C ALA A 40 -4.82 -13.56 10.94
N LEU A 41 -4.58 -13.88 12.22
CA LEU A 41 -5.55 -13.67 13.29
C LEU A 41 -5.77 -12.18 13.56
N LEU A 42 -4.70 -11.39 13.67
CA LEU A 42 -4.79 -9.96 13.98
C LEU A 42 -5.42 -9.15 12.85
N ASN A 43 -5.23 -9.53 11.59
CA ASN A 43 -5.90 -8.88 10.47
C ASN A 43 -7.31 -9.43 10.23
N GLY A 44 -7.49 -10.75 10.29
CA GLY A 44 -8.74 -11.40 9.92
C GLY A 44 -9.84 -11.25 10.98
N LEU A 45 -9.49 -11.36 12.26
CA LEU A 45 -10.48 -11.37 13.34
C LEU A 45 -11.24 -10.03 13.46
N PRO A 46 -10.60 -8.85 13.35
CA PRO A 46 -11.32 -7.57 13.40
C PRO A 46 -12.22 -7.31 12.20
N ILE A 47 -11.91 -7.88 11.03
CA ILE A 47 -12.70 -7.65 9.79
C ILE A 47 -14.10 -8.23 9.92
N ILE A 48 -14.27 -9.36 10.61
CA ILE A 48 -15.56 -10.03 10.77
C ILE A 48 -16.60 -9.13 11.45
N PRO A 49 -16.37 -8.61 12.69
CA PRO A 49 -17.33 -7.71 13.32
C PRO A 49 -17.47 -6.39 12.55
N PHE A 50 -16.40 -5.91 11.90
CA PHE A 50 -16.48 -4.70 11.07
C PHE A 50 -17.43 -4.89 9.88
N GLY A 51 -17.40 -6.06 9.24
CA GLY A 51 -18.34 -6.42 8.17
C GLY A 51 -19.79 -6.48 8.65
N ILE A 52 -20.02 -7.02 9.85
CA ILE A 52 -21.35 -7.04 10.48
C ILE A 52 -21.83 -5.61 10.73
N VAL A 53 -21.01 -4.76 11.35
CA VAL A 53 -21.34 -3.34 11.58
C VAL A 53 -21.59 -2.62 10.26
N ASN A 54 -20.76 -2.86 9.25
CA ASN A 54 -20.90 -2.24 7.93
C ASN A 54 -22.24 -2.59 7.30
N TYR A 55 -22.66 -3.85 7.37
CA TYR A 55 -23.94 -4.31 6.85
C TYR A 55 -25.14 -3.57 7.46
N PHE A 56 -25.09 -3.20 8.75
CA PHE A 56 -26.17 -2.47 9.42
C PHE A 56 -26.05 -0.94 9.29
N CYS A 57 -24.84 -0.40 9.25
CA CYS A 57 -24.62 1.05 9.26
C CYS A 57 -24.62 1.69 7.87
N PHE A 58 -24.25 0.95 6.82
CA PHE A 58 -24.15 1.45 5.45
C PHE A 58 -25.28 0.88 4.60
N GLY A 59 -26.35 1.66 4.46
CA GLY A 59 -27.44 1.38 3.54
C GLY A 59 -27.01 1.57 2.08
N THR A 60 -27.62 0.80 1.17
CA THR A 60 -27.35 0.89 -0.27
C THR A 60 -27.99 2.12 -0.93
N VAL A 61 -29.01 2.70 -0.29
CA VAL A 61 -29.69 3.93 -0.75
C VAL A 61 -29.71 4.99 0.35
N PRO A 62 -29.56 6.28 0.03
CA PRO A 62 -29.48 7.37 1.02
C PRO A 62 -30.65 7.37 2.02
N GLU A 63 -31.84 6.99 1.55
CA GLU A 63 -33.06 6.93 2.36
C GLU A 63 -32.94 5.96 3.56
N THR A 64 -32.28 4.81 3.34
CA THR A 64 -32.13 3.75 4.35
C THR A 64 -31.09 4.06 5.42
N VAL A 65 -30.26 5.09 5.21
CA VAL A 65 -29.14 5.37 6.09
C VAL A 65 -29.59 6.21 7.29
N GLN A 66 -29.33 5.74 8.51
CA GLN A 66 -29.84 6.42 9.72
C GLN A 66 -28.98 7.59 10.19
N TRP A 67 -27.72 7.68 9.77
CA TRP A 67 -26.79 8.72 10.23
C TRP A 67 -26.82 10.01 9.40
N LEU A 68 -27.50 10.01 8.24
CA LEU A 68 -27.68 11.21 7.41
C LEU A 68 -28.91 12.00 7.85
N SER A 69 -28.78 13.32 7.87
CA SER A 69 -29.92 14.22 8.02
C SER A 69 -30.82 14.18 6.78
N ASN A 70 -32.11 14.50 6.94
CA ASN A 70 -33.06 14.51 5.81
C ASN A 70 -32.58 15.42 4.65
N VAL A 71 -31.97 16.56 4.98
CA VAL A 71 -31.42 17.49 3.97
C VAL A 71 -30.27 16.85 3.18
N GLU A 72 -29.38 16.12 3.85
CA GLU A 72 -28.28 15.43 3.17
C GLU A 72 -28.77 14.25 2.34
N LYS A 73 -29.82 13.55 2.79
CA LYS A 73 -30.47 12.48 2.02
C LYS A 73 -31.04 13.01 0.71
N ASP A 74 -31.81 14.10 0.77
CA ASP A 74 -32.42 14.71 -0.41
C ASP A 74 -31.34 15.16 -1.41
N PHE A 75 -30.27 15.78 -0.92
CA PHE A 75 -29.13 16.19 -1.73
C PHE A 75 -28.44 15.00 -2.42
N LEU A 76 -28.19 13.91 -1.69
CA LEU A 76 -27.58 12.71 -2.27
C LEU A 76 -28.49 12.03 -3.30
N THR A 77 -29.79 12.02 -3.06
CA THR A 77 -30.77 11.48 -4.02
C THR A 77 -30.79 12.31 -5.30
N GLU A 78 -30.72 13.64 -5.22
CA GLU A 78 -30.64 14.52 -6.39
C GLU A 78 -29.38 14.27 -7.22
N ILE A 79 -28.23 14.11 -6.56
CA ILE A 79 -26.97 13.76 -7.23
C ILE A 79 -27.08 12.41 -7.93
N LEU A 80 -27.58 11.38 -7.24
CA LEU A 80 -27.74 10.04 -7.82
C LEU A 80 -28.66 10.06 -9.05
N LEU A 81 -29.77 10.81 -9.01
CA LEU A 81 -30.67 10.96 -10.15
C LEU A 81 -30.00 11.72 -11.30
N THR A 82 -29.19 12.73 -10.98
CA THR A 82 -28.41 13.47 -11.99
C THR A 82 -27.39 12.56 -12.65
N ASP A 83 -26.66 11.75 -11.89
CA ASP A 83 -25.67 10.80 -12.42
C ASP A 83 -26.33 9.76 -13.33
N VAL A 84 -27.49 9.22 -12.93
CA VAL A 84 -28.29 8.30 -13.76
C VAL A 84 -28.79 8.99 -15.02
N TYR A 85 -29.23 10.25 -14.93
CA TYR A 85 -29.66 11.03 -16.09
C TYR A 85 -28.50 11.27 -17.06
N MET A 86 -27.33 11.64 -16.57
CA MET A 86 -26.13 11.83 -17.40
C MET A 86 -25.70 10.52 -18.07
N ALA A 87 -25.68 9.41 -17.33
CA ALA A 87 -25.32 8.10 -17.86
C ALA A 87 -26.26 7.62 -18.97
N ASN A 88 -27.57 7.88 -18.83
CA ASN A 88 -28.56 7.46 -19.83
C ASN A 88 -28.62 8.36 -21.07
N ASN A 89 -28.17 9.61 -20.96
CA ASN A 89 -28.17 10.58 -22.07
C ASN A 89 -26.78 10.75 -22.72
N GLU A 90 -25.77 10.00 -22.29
CA GLU A 90 -24.50 9.93 -23.00
C GLU A 90 -24.68 9.22 -24.35
N PRO A 91 -24.19 9.80 -25.46
CA PRO A 91 -24.23 9.13 -26.75
C PRO A 91 -23.36 7.87 -26.70
N GLU A 92 -23.87 6.74 -27.22
CA GLU A 92 -23.20 5.41 -27.20
C GLU A 92 -21.73 5.42 -27.68
N SER A 93 -21.31 6.41 -28.47
CA SER A 93 -19.90 6.58 -28.89
C SER A 93 -18.94 6.86 -27.72
N ASN A 94 -19.44 7.35 -26.59
CA ASN A 94 -18.66 7.69 -25.39
C ASN A 94 -18.63 6.55 -24.35
N ASN A 95 -19.42 5.49 -24.51
CA ASN A 95 -19.47 4.35 -23.59
C ASN A 95 -18.22 3.44 -23.70
N CYS A 96 -17.36 3.68 -24.69
CA CYS A 96 -16.02 3.12 -24.70
C CYS A 96 -15.12 4.00 -23.83
N PHE A 97 -14.72 3.49 -22.66
CA PHE A 97 -13.72 4.13 -21.81
C PHE A 97 -12.52 4.58 -22.66
N SER A 98 -12.46 5.90 -22.92
CA SER A 98 -11.48 6.50 -23.81
C SER A 98 -10.55 7.38 -22.99
N TRP A 99 -9.32 6.91 -22.83
CA TRP A 99 -8.23 7.69 -22.22
C TRP A 99 -8.11 9.10 -22.81
N HIS A 100 -8.52 9.30 -24.07
CA HIS A 100 -8.48 10.58 -24.76
C HIS A 100 -9.43 11.63 -24.17
N GLN A 101 -10.56 11.23 -23.57
CA GLN A 101 -11.51 12.17 -22.95
C GLN A 101 -10.95 12.78 -21.66
N PHE A 102 -10.24 11.99 -20.85
CA PHE A 102 -9.55 12.47 -19.64
C PHE A 102 -8.51 13.54 -19.93
N TYR A 103 -7.79 13.44 -21.06
CA TYR A 103 -6.80 14.44 -21.48
C TYR A 103 -7.41 15.66 -22.19
N ARG A 104 -8.71 15.62 -22.54
CA ARG A 104 -9.39 16.71 -23.26
C ARG A 104 -9.94 17.78 -22.32
N ASP A 105 -10.36 17.41 -21.11
CA ASP A 105 -10.88 18.35 -20.13
C ASP A 105 -9.76 19.19 -19.47
N ALA A 106 -10.08 20.45 -19.21
CA ALA A 106 -9.18 21.59 -19.01
C ALA A 106 -8.17 21.53 -17.83
N ASN A 107 -8.02 20.40 -17.16
CA ASN A 107 -7.06 20.16 -16.06
C ASN A 107 -5.82 19.36 -16.50
N THR A 108 -5.45 19.46 -17.79
CA THR A 108 -4.23 18.86 -18.36
C THR A 108 -2.97 19.19 -17.55
N SER A 109 -2.87 20.39 -16.98
CA SER A 109 -1.73 20.80 -16.15
C SER A 109 -1.61 20.02 -14.83
N ILE A 110 -2.73 19.67 -14.19
CA ILE A 110 -2.75 18.87 -12.95
C ILE A 110 -2.39 17.42 -13.27
N MET A 111 -2.91 16.87 -14.37
CA MET A 111 -2.59 15.51 -14.82
C MET A 111 -1.12 15.39 -15.25
N GLN A 112 -0.61 16.35 -16.01
CA GLN A 112 0.81 16.40 -16.40
C GLN A 112 1.73 16.45 -15.18
N ARG A 113 1.39 17.26 -14.16
CA ARG A 113 2.13 17.27 -12.89
C ARG A 113 2.08 15.91 -12.20
N GLY A 114 0.94 15.23 -12.23
CA GLY A 114 0.79 13.86 -11.72
C GLY A 114 1.72 12.86 -12.42
N HIS A 115 1.79 12.90 -13.76
CA HIS A 115 2.68 12.05 -14.55
C HIS A 115 4.16 12.34 -14.31
N ILE A 116 4.53 13.61 -14.16
CA ILE A 116 5.91 14.01 -13.85
C ILE A 116 6.30 13.49 -12.46
N ILE A 117 5.41 13.63 -11.46
CA ILE A 117 5.65 13.14 -10.10
C ILE A 117 5.77 11.62 -10.07
N SER A 118 4.86 10.89 -10.73
CA SER A 118 4.90 9.43 -10.75
C SER A 118 6.11 8.90 -11.55
N GLY A 119 6.43 9.51 -12.69
CA GLY A 119 7.64 9.19 -13.45
C GLY A 119 8.92 9.46 -12.66
N GLY A 120 8.96 10.56 -11.90
CA GLY A 120 10.04 10.87 -10.98
C GLY A 120 10.18 9.82 -9.87
N ALA A 121 9.09 9.44 -9.22
CA ALA A 121 9.09 8.41 -8.18
C ALA A 121 9.57 7.05 -8.69
N VAL A 122 9.09 6.63 -9.88
CA VAL A 122 9.55 5.39 -10.53
C VAL A 122 11.04 5.46 -10.85
N SER A 123 11.52 6.59 -11.38
CA SER A 123 12.94 6.78 -11.69
C SER A 123 13.81 6.68 -10.43
N VAL A 124 13.39 7.31 -9.33
CA VAL A 124 14.09 7.21 -8.03
C VAL A 124 14.08 5.77 -7.52
N ALA A 125 12.95 5.07 -7.58
CA ALA A 125 12.87 3.67 -7.17
C ALA A 125 13.82 2.78 -7.97
N LEU A 126 13.87 2.95 -9.30
CA LEU A 126 14.79 2.21 -10.17
C LEU A 126 16.27 2.51 -9.83
N ILE A 127 16.59 3.77 -9.55
CA ILE A 127 17.94 4.17 -9.11
C ILE A 127 18.29 3.51 -7.78
N VAL A 128 17.39 3.54 -6.79
CA VAL A 128 17.61 2.90 -5.49
C VAL A 128 17.79 1.39 -5.65
N THR A 129 16.93 0.73 -6.43
CA THR A 129 17.06 -0.71 -6.71
C THR A 129 18.37 -1.03 -7.43
N TYR A 130 18.79 -0.20 -8.39
CA TYR A 130 20.06 -0.38 -9.08
C TYR A 130 21.25 -0.22 -8.12
N ILE A 131 21.25 0.81 -7.28
CA ILE A 131 22.27 1.04 -6.25
C ILE A 131 22.30 -0.14 -5.28
N GLN A 132 21.16 -0.58 -4.77
CA GLN A 132 21.05 -1.74 -3.88
C GLN A 132 21.66 -2.97 -4.55
N ARG A 133 21.29 -3.28 -5.79
CA ARG A 133 21.84 -4.43 -6.53
C ARG A 133 23.34 -4.32 -6.75
N ALA A 134 23.85 -3.12 -7.04
CA ALA A 134 25.28 -2.86 -7.19
C ALA A 134 26.04 -3.05 -5.86
N CYS A 135 25.48 -2.56 -4.74
CA CYS A 135 26.04 -2.75 -3.40
C CYS A 135 26.09 -4.23 -3.02
N LEU A 136 24.99 -4.96 -3.22
CA LEU A 136 24.92 -6.40 -2.94
C LEU A 136 25.90 -7.21 -3.81
N LYS A 137 26.05 -6.84 -5.09
CA LYS A 137 27.04 -7.46 -5.98
C LYS A 137 28.47 -7.16 -5.56
N LYS A 138 28.76 -5.93 -5.17
CA LYS A 138 30.07 -5.52 -4.66
C LYS A 138 30.42 -6.30 -3.39
N GLU A 139 29.46 -6.50 -2.50
CA GLU A 139 29.64 -7.25 -1.26
C GLU A 139 29.86 -8.75 -1.52
N ASN A 140 29.08 -9.37 -2.41
CA ASN A 140 29.33 -10.76 -2.83
C ASN A 140 30.74 -10.93 -3.44
N ASN A 141 31.20 -9.96 -4.24
CA ASN A 141 32.55 -9.98 -4.81
C ASN A 141 33.63 -9.80 -3.73
N ARG A 142 33.45 -8.90 -2.76
CA ARG A 142 34.37 -8.74 -1.61
C ARG A 142 34.54 -10.06 -0.87
N ARG A 143 33.43 -10.74 -0.55
CA ARG A 143 33.43 -12.03 0.17
C ARG A 143 34.10 -13.16 -0.62
N ASN A 144 34.02 -13.16 -1.94
CA ASN A 144 34.70 -14.14 -2.79
C ASN A 144 36.24 -13.99 -2.81
N HIS A 145 36.76 -12.83 -2.40
CA HIS A 145 38.20 -12.55 -2.36
C HIS A 145 38.75 -12.43 -0.93
N LEU A 146 37.98 -12.87 0.08
CA LEU A 146 38.38 -12.77 1.48
C LEU A 146 39.53 -13.73 1.79
N SER A 147 40.55 -13.26 2.52
CA SER A 147 41.66 -14.12 2.95
C SER A 147 41.22 -15.11 4.04
N LEU A 148 41.90 -16.24 4.19
CA LEU A 148 41.55 -17.26 5.20
C LEU A 148 41.59 -16.73 6.64
N VAL A 149 42.47 -15.76 6.94
CA VAL A 149 42.58 -15.14 8.27
C VAL A 149 41.38 -14.23 8.54
N GLU A 150 40.98 -13.44 7.54
CA GLU A 150 39.82 -12.56 7.64
C GLU A 150 38.52 -13.35 7.70
N HIS A 151 38.41 -14.43 6.92
CA HIS A 151 37.24 -15.31 6.94
C HIS A 151 37.00 -15.91 8.33
N LYS A 152 38.02 -16.50 8.96
CA LYS A 152 37.92 -17.03 10.33
C LYS A 152 37.61 -15.95 11.37
N ARG A 153 38.08 -14.71 11.14
CA ARG A 153 37.77 -13.57 12.01
C ARG A 153 36.30 -13.18 11.89
N GLU A 154 35.77 -13.08 10.68
CA GLU A 154 34.36 -12.78 10.43
C GLU A 154 33.43 -13.92 10.91
N GLU A 155 33.87 -15.18 10.83
CA GLU A 155 33.17 -16.35 11.37
C GLU A 155 33.13 -16.37 12.91
N SER A 156 34.16 -15.85 13.58
CA SER A 156 34.25 -15.85 15.07
C SER A 156 33.29 -14.90 15.79
N VAL A 157 32.52 -14.10 15.04
CA VAL A 157 31.49 -13.21 15.61
C VAL A 157 30.34 -14.07 16.13
N GLU A 158 29.90 -13.83 17.37
CA GLU A 158 28.98 -14.69 18.12
C GLU A 158 27.60 -14.85 17.44
N GLU A 159 27.16 -13.85 16.67
CA GLU A 159 25.90 -13.89 15.90
C GLU A 159 26.01 -13.07 14.60
N PRO A 160 26.57 -13.64 13.51
CA PRO A 160 26.84 -12.85 12.32
C PRO A 160 25.59 -12.65 11.43
N CYS A 161 24.52 -13.44 11.56
CA CYS A 161 23.34 -13.36 10.66
C CYS A 161 23.75 -13.20 9.17
N ASP A 162 23.27 -12.16 8.48
CA ASP A 162 23.61 -11.83 7.08
C ASP A 162 25.08 -11.41 6.88
N TRP A 163 25.79 -11.08 7.96
CA TRP A 163 27.22 -10.75 7.96
C TRP A 163 28.12 -11.98 7.95
N HIS A 164 27.56 -13.19 7.95
CA HIS A 164 28.36 -14.41 7.85
C HIS A 164 29.16 -14.43 6.53
N PRO A 165 30.47 -14.74 6.55
CA PRO A 165 31.34 -14.64 5.36
C PRO A 165 30.90 -15.58 4.23
N ASP A 166 30.20 -16.68 4.54
CA ASP A 166 29.65 -17.62 3.55
C ASP A 166 28.24 -17.24 3.05
N PHE A 167 27.55 -16.30 3.72
CA PHE A 167 26.25 -15.85 3.25
C PHE A 167 26.40 -15.12 1.90
N ARG A 168 25.49 -15.40 0.96
CA ARG A 168 25.48 -14.81 -0.38
C ARG A 168 24.10 -14.23 -0.67
N TYR A 169 24.06 -12.98 -1.10
CA TYR A 169 22.82 -12.35 -1.53
C TYR A 169 22.39 -12.91 -2.89
N SER A 170 21.13 -13.32 -3.02
CA SER A 170 20.52 -13.61 -4.31
C SER A 170 20.35 -12.29 -5.07
N LEU A 171 20.91 -12.22 -6.28
CA LEU A 171 20.94 -11.02 -7.11
C LEU A 171 20.02 -11.12 -8.31
#